data_AF-A0AB38RF38-F1
#
_entry.id   AF-A0AB38RF38-F1
#
_cell.length_a   1.000
_cell.length_b   1.000
_cell.length_c   1.000
_cell.angle_alpha   90.00
_cell.angle_beta   90.00
_cell.angle_gamma   90.00
#
_symmetry.space_group_name_H-M   'P 1'
#
loop_
_entity.id
_entity.type
_entity.pdbx_description
1 polymer ?
#
loop_
_entity_poly.entity_id
_entity_poly.type
_entity_poly.pdbx_seq_one_letter_code
_entity_poly.pdbx_strand_id
1 'polypeptide(L)'
;MRSIRWIVCSLLIVLAGLGAAGSVLALFVHTQVNDTDSYVETVAPLASEPAVQAAVVDRLTEELTQRLDRFPQVVTRQAEKLVREAAQSLVSSDQFATLWTAANRQAHAQLAAMVTGRATDGIVRSDDSGTVTLSLEPIMTELRTNLRDRGFTVVDRLPTFDPQFEILQSDELVRAQDLSNTLDRAAAWLPWVSLACAIAAVAVAPRRMRALSLVGLATAVAMIALLVALAVVRRVYLQNSDIPSSEAAVAVYDALAVSLVSSIRVLLACGVAVTVVGYVAGGSRSATLMRSRISQLIPRGSEANSSTHREVPGPPR
;
A
#
# COMPACT_ATOMS: atom_id res chain seq x y z
N MET A 1 -0.17 41.31 11.13
CA MET A 1 -0.94 40.10 11.57
C MET A 1 -1.52 39.26 10.42
N ARG A 2 -2.10 39.85 9.35
CA ARG A 2 -2.67 39.05 8.23
C ARG A 2 -1.64 38.20 7.48
N SER A 3 -0.43 38.70 7.24
CA SER A 3 0.64 37.96 6.52
C SER A 3 1.14 36.74 7.30
N ILE A 4 1.30 36.87 8.63
CA ILE A 4 1.70 35.76 9.52
C ILE A 4 0.68 34.62 9.47
N ARG A 5 -0.63 34.94 9.49
CA ARG A 5 -1.70 33.92 9.39
C ARG A 5 -1.68 33.17 8.06
N TRP A 6 -1.31 33.83 6.96
CA TRP A 6 -1.17 33.16 5.67
C TRP A 6 0.05 32.26 5.62
N ILE A 7 1.20 32.68 6.16
CA ILE A 7 2.41 31.85 6.24
C ILE A 7 2.15 30.60 7.08
N VAL A 8 1.55 30.75 8.26
CA VAL A 8 1.19 29.62 9.13
C VAL A 8 0.21 28.68 8.45
N CYS A 9 -0.82 29.22 7.78
CA CYS A 9 -1.78 28.42 7.03
C CYS A 9 -1.12 27.63 5.89
N SER A 10 -0.25 28.26 5.10
CA SER A 10 0.48 27.60 4.02
C SER A 10 1.39 26.49 4.54
N LEU A 11 2.09 26.72 5.65
CA LEU A 11 2.92 25.69 6.30
C LEU A 11 2.08 24.49 6.76
N LEU A 12 0.94 24.73 7.42
CA LEU A 12 0.04 23.67 7.88
C LEU A 12 -0.55 22.86 6.72
N ILE A 13 -0.86 23.50 5.60
CA ILE A 13 -1.36 22.82 4.38
C ILE A 13 -0.30 21.88 3.81
N VAL A 14 0.95 22.35 3.70
CA VAL A 14 2.06 21.53 3.22
C VAL A 14 2.31 20.35 4.17
N LEU A 15 2.34 20.60 5.48
CA LEU A 15 2.48 19.55 6.49
C LEU A 15 1.34 18.54 6.47
N ALA A 16 0.09 18.98 6.24
CA ALA A 16 -1.05 18.07 6.09
C ALA A 16 -0.91 17.16 4.86
N GLY A 17 -0.52 17.71 3.70
CA GLY A 17 -0.30 16.94 2.48
C GLY A 17 0.84 15.93 2.60
N LEU A 18 1.99 16.37 3.12
CA LEU A 18 3.15 15.49 3.36
C LEU A 18 2.85 14.44 4.44
N GLY A 19 2.18 14.82 5.53
CA GLY A 19 1.76 13.92 6.58
C GLY A 19 0.79 12.86 6.05
N ALA A 20 -0.14 13.21 5.16
CA ALA A 20 -1.03 12.26 4.52
C ALA A 20 -0.26 11.25 3.65
N ALA A 21 0.69 11.70 2.82
CA ALA A 21 1.53 10.79 2.03
C ALA A 21 2.39 9.87 2.89
N GLY A 22 3.04 10.42 3.92
CA GLY A 22 3.79 9.63 4.89
C GLY A 22 2.92 8.64 5.64
N SER A 23 1.68 9.00 5.97
CA SER A 23 0.73 8.12 6.66
C SER A 23 0.35 6.92 5.81
N VAL A 24 0.12 7.10 4.50
CA VAL A 24 -0.19 5.99 3.59
C VAL A 24 0.95 4.99 3.54
N LEU A 25 2.18 5.48 3.37
CA LEU A 25 3.36 4.63 3.38
C LEU A 25 3.55 3.91 4.72
N ALA A 26 3.46 4.64 5.83
CA ALA A 26 3.64 4.08 7.17
C ALA A 26 2.57 3.01 7.46
N LEU A 27 1.30 3.28 7.14
CA LEU A 27 0.22 2.32 7.31
C LEU A 27 0.37 1.11 6.39
N PHE A 28 0.75 1.32 5.12
CA PHE A 28 1.00 0.21 4.20
C PHE A 28 2.09 -0.71 4.73
N VAL A 29 3.25 -0.16 5.13
CA VAL A 29 4.34 -0.97 5.68
C VAL A 29 3.92 -1.63 6.99
N HIS A 30 3.24 -0.91 7.87
CA HIS A 30 2.73 -1.45 9.14
C HIS A 30 1.79 -2.63 8.91
N THR A 31 0.83 -2.51 7.99
CA THR A 31 -0.09 -3.59 7.64
C THR A 31 0.65 -4.76 6.99
N GLN A 32 1.55 -4.50 6.04
CA GLN A 32 2.30 -5.58 5.39
C GLN A 32 3.20 -6.34 6.38
N VAL A 33 3.82 -5.66 7.35
CA VAL A 33 4.74 -6.28 8.32
C VAL A 33 4.00 -6.95 9.49
N ASN A 34 2.96 -6.32 10.02
CA ASN A 34 2.27 -6.81 11.22
C ASN A 34 1.06 -7.70 10.92
N ASP A 35 0.51 -7.65 9.71
CA ASP A 35 -0.65 -8.45 9.31
C ASP A 35 -0.27 -9.46 8.21
N THR A 36 -0.20 -10.72 8.64
CA THR A 36 0.17 -11.82 7.74
C THR A 36 -0.90 -12.08 6.68
N ASP A 37 -2.18 -11.83 6.96
CA ASP A 37 -3.24 -12.01 5.96
C ASP A 37 -3.12 -10.98 4.84
N SER A 38 -2.90 -9.72 5.20
CA SER A 38 -2.67 -8.64 4.23
C SER A 38 -1.42 -8.88 3.35
N TYR A 39 -0.34 -9.39 3.95
CA TYR A 39 0.84 -9.82 3.20
C TYR A 39 0.53 -10.96 2.22
N VAL A 40 -0.12 -12.02 2.71
CA VAL A 40 -0.45 -13.20 1.90
C VAL A 40 -1.39 -12.84 0.75
N GLU A 41 -2.36 -11.94 0.96
CA GLU A 41 -3.23 -11.44 -0.11
C GLU A 41 -2.43 -10.77 -1.24
N THR A 42 -1.33 -10.10 -0.88
CA THR A 42 -0.46 -9.41 -1.83
C THR A 42 0.43 -10.39 -2.62
N VAL A 43 0.95 -11.43 -1.97
CA VAL A 43 1.90 -12.38 -2.60
C VAL A 43 1.25 -13.63 -3.16
N ALA A 44 0.04 -14.00 -2.77
CA ALA A 44 -0.64 -15.21 -3.26
C ALA A 44 -0.84 -15.22 -4.79
N PRO A 45 -1.22 -14.11 -5.45
CA PRO A 45 -1.38 -14.08 -6.91
C PRO A 45 -0.09 -14.37 -7.68
N LEU A 46 1.08 -14.15 -7.07
CA LEU A 46 2.38 -14.42 -7.70
C LEU A 46 2.57 -15.90 -8.04
N ALA A 47 1.88 -16.82 -7.35
CA ALA A 47 1.95 -18.24 -7.67
C ALA A 47 1.44 -18.56 -9.09
N SER A 48 0.55 -17.73 -9.63
CA SER A 48 -0.03 -17.88 -10.96
C SER A 48 0.68 -17.06 -12.03
N GLU A 49 1.70 -16.27 -11.65
CA GLU A 49 2.42 -15.42 -12.58
C GLU A 49 3.45 -16.23 -13.39
N PRO A 50 3.37 -16.26 -14.74
CA PRO A 50 4.27 -17.06 -15.57
C PRO A 50 5.76 -16.74 -15.34
N ALA A 51 6.09 -15.47 -15.10
CA ALA A 51 7.47 -15.06 -14.85
C ALA A 51 8.02 -15.64 -13.53
N VAL A 52 7.18 -15.71 -12.48
CA VAL A 52 7.55 -16.30 -11.19
C VAL A 52 7.67 -17.82 -11.31
N GLN A 53 6.72 -18.46 -12.00
CA GLN A 53 6.76 -19.89 -12.27
C GLN A 53 8.02 -20.29 -13.06
N ALA A 54 8.37 -19.54 -14.11
CA ALA A 54 9.59 -19.76 -14.89
C ALA A 54 10.85 -19.62 -14.03
N ALA A 55 10.93 -18.58 -13.19
CA ALA A 55 12.07 -18.38 -12.30
C ALA A 55 12.23 -19.51 -11.28
N VAL A 56 11.13 -20.03 -10.72
CA VAL A 56 11.16 -21.20 -9.83
C VAL A 56 11.65 -22.44 -10.56
N VAL A 57 11.15 -22.70 -11.78
CA VAL A 57 11.59 -23.83 -12.61
C VAL A 57 13.07 -23.72 -12.96
N ASP A 58 13.54 -22.54 -13.36
CA ASP A 58 14.94 -22.30 -13.69
C ASP A 58 15.84 -22.52 -12.48
N ARG A 59 15.45 -22.01 -11.30
CA ARG A 59 16.23 -22.21 -10.07
C ARG A 59 16.30 -23.67 -9.64
N LEU A 60 15.18 -24.41 -9.72
CA LEU A 60 15.15 -25.84 -9.43
C LEU A 60 16.01 -26.65 -10.41
N THR A 61 15.94 -26.28 -11.69
CA THR A 61 16.72 -26.92 -12.76
C THR A 61 18.21 -26.67 -12.56
N GLU A 62 18.61 -25.42 -12.29
CA GLU A 62 19.99 -25.01 -12.03
C GLU A 62 20.61 -25.77 -10.83
N GLU A 63 19.92 -25.80 -9.69
CA GLU A 63 20.38 -26.51 -8.48
C GLU A 63 20.55 -28.01 -8.73
N LEU A 64 19.65 -28.62 -9.51
CA LEU A 64 19.75 -30.03 -9.87
C LEU A 64 20.88 -30.27 -10.86
N THR A 65 21.04 -29.42 -11.87
CA THR A 65 22.14 -29.51 -12.85
C THR A 65 23.50 -29.37 -12.18
N GLN A 66 23.67 -28.42 -11.26
CA GLN A 66 24.92 -28.26 -10.49
C GLN A 66 25.28 -29.51 -9.68
N ARG A 67 24.27 -30.22 -9.13
CA ARG A 67 24.50 -31.51 -8.45
C ARG A 67 24.82 -32.65 -9.42
N LEU A 68 24.41 -32.52 -10.68
CA LEU A 68 24.59 -33.50 -11.75
C LEU A 68 25.81 -33.23 -12.65
N ASP A 69 26.49 -32.08 -12.51
CA ASP A 69 27.69 -31.72 -13.29
C ASP A 69 28.82 -32.75 -13.23
N ARG A 70 28.82 -33.60 -12.21
CA ARG A 70 29.74 -34.74 -12.06
C ARG A 70 29.47 -35.92 -13.01
N PHE A 71 28.36 -35.91 -13.77
CA PHE A 71 27.96 -36.99 -14.69
C PHE A 71 28.17 -36.61 -16.17
N PRO A 72 28.17 -37.58 -17.10
CA PRO A 72 28.29 -37.30 -18.53
C PRO A 72 27.16 -36.40 -19.06
N GLN A 73 27.53 -35.41 -19.88
CA GLN A 73 26.65 -34.36 -20.43
C GLN A 73 25.40 -34.85 -21.18
N VAL A 74 25.40 -36.09 -21.69
CA VAL A 74 24.22 -36.69 -22.33
C VAL A 74 23.14 -37.05 -21.30
N VAL A 75 23.54 -37.57 -20.15
CA VAL A 75 22.61 -37.92 -19.05
C VAL A 75 22.06 -36.65 -18.40
N THR A 76 22.92 -35.64 -18.19
CA THR A 76 22.54 -34.34 -17.61
C THR A 76 21.46 -33.64 -18.44
N ARG A 77 21.62 -33.54 -19.77
CA ARG A 77 20.62 -32.88 -20.64
C ARG A 77 19.26 -33.56 -20.65
N GLN A 78 19.22 -34.89 -20.61
CA GLN A 78 17.95 -35.63 -20.60
C GLN A 78 17.26 -35.54 -19.23
N ALA A 79 18.03 -35.60 -18.14
CA ALA A 79 17.52 -35.36 -16.79
C ALA A 79 17.00 -33.92 -16.63
N GLU A 80 17.74 -32.93 -17.14
CA GLU A 80 17.36 -31.52 -17.12
C GLU A 80 15.99 -31.29 -17.78
N LYS A 81 15.78 -31.84 -18.98
CA LYS A 81 14.49 -31.72 -19.68
C LYS A 81 13.33 -32.33 -18.89
N LEU A 82 13.51 -33.53 -18.35
CA LEU A 82 12.48 -34.21 -17.56
C LEU A 82 12.17 -33.46 -16.26
N VAL A 83 13.21 -32.96 -15.59
CA VAL A 83 13.08 -32.13 -14.38
C VAL A 83 12.34 -30.85 -14.70
N ARG A 84 12.70 -30.16 -15.78
CA ARG A 84 12.04 -28.93 -16.22
C ARG A 84 10.56 -29.16 -16.53
N GLU A 85 10.23 -30.22 -17.26
CA GLU A 85 8.83 -30.58 -17.56
C GLU A 85 8.03 -30.93 -16.28
N ALA A 86 8.63 -31.71 -15.38
CA ALA A 86 8.00 -32.06 -14.10
C ALA A 86 7.82 -30.83 -13.19
N ALA A 87 8.83 -29.98 -13.10
CA ALA A 87 8.79 -28.73 -12.35
C ALA A 87 7.74 -27.79 -12.94
N GLN A 88 7.65 -27.67 -14.27
CA GLN A 88 6.66 -26.85 -14.94
C GLN A 88 5.23 -27.36 -14.67
N SER A 89 5.01 -28.67 -14.77
CA SER A 89 3.73 -29.30 -14.42
C SER A 89 3.35 -29.09 -12.95
N LEU A 90 4.34 -29.06 -12.04
CA LEU A 90 4.11 -28.81 -10.62
C LEU A 90 3.73 -27.34 -10.38
N VAL A 91 4.51 -26.38 -10.90
CA VAL A 91 4.25 -24.94 -10.64
C VAL A 91 2.98 -24.44 -11.32
N SER A 92 2.54 -25.06 -12.42
CA SER A 92 1.26 -24.72 -13.07
C SER A 92 0.03 -25.32 -12.39
N SER A 93 0.21 -26.11 -11.33
CA SER A 93 -0.91 -26.79 -10.64
C SER A 93 -1.57 -25.91 -9.59
N ASP A 94 -2.88 -26.11 -9.35
CA ASP A 94 -3.60 -25.46 -8.24
C ASP A 94 -2.98 -25.79 -6.87
N GLN A 95 -2.33 -26.95 -6.77
CA GLN A 95 -1.64 -27.38 -5.57
C GLN A 95 -0.44 -26.49 -5.26
N PHE A 96 0.30 -26.05 -6.29
CA PHE A 96 1.40 -25.10 -6.11
C PHE A 96 0.91 -23.79 -5.52
N ALA A 97 -0.20 -23.21 -6.01
CA ALA A 97 -0.76 -21.98 -5.45
C ALA A 97 -1.11 -22.13 -3.95
N THR A 98 -1.64 -23.29 -3.56
CA THR A 98 -2.00 -23.55 -2.18
C THR A 98 -0.79 -23.78 -1.27
N LEU A 99 0.28 -24.39 -1.80
CA LEU A 99 1.55 -24.57 -1.09
C LEU A 99 2.33 -23.26 -0.97
N TRP A 100 2.37 -22.47 -2.05
CA TRP A 100 2.94 -21.13 -2.10
C TRP A 100 2.34 -20.24 -1.01
N THR A 101 1.02 -20.22 -0.90
CA THR A 101 0.30 -19.41 0.09
C THR A 101 0.64 -19.84 1.52
N ALA A 102 0.64 -21.14 1.80
CA ALA A 102 0.98 -21.68 3.12
C ALA A 102 2.44 -21.39 3.51
N ALA A 103 3.37 -21.60 2.58
CA ALA A 103 4.79 -21.34 2.78
C ALA A 103 5.06 -19.85 3.04
N ASN A 104 4.45 -18.95 2.26
CA ASN A 104 4.59 -17.51 2.45
C ASN A 104 4.00 -17.04 3.79
N ARG A 105 2.81 -17.53 4.16
CA ARG A 105 2.18 -17.23 5.45
C ARG A 105 3.10 -17.59 6.61
N GLN A 106 3.68 -18.79 6.55
CA GLN A 106 4.56 -19.28 7.60
C GLN A 106 5.88 -18.51 7.67
N ALA A 107 6.53 -18.30 6.52
CA ALA A 107 7.77 -17.54 6.45
C ALA A 107 7.57 -16.10 6.97
N HIS A 108 6.47 -15.45 6.58
CA HIS A 108 6.13 -14.11 7.04
C HIS A 108 5.88 -14.06 8.55
N ALA A 109 5.08 -14.99 9.10
CA ALA A 109 4.77 -15.00 10.53
C ALA A 109 6.03 -15.05 11.40
N GLN A 110 7.05 -15.80 10.97
CA GLN A 110 8.31 -15.90 11.70
C GLN A 110 9.19 -14.67 11.54
N LEU A 111 9.29 -14.15 10.32
CA LEU A 111 10.02 -12.90 10.07
C LEU A 111 9.41 -11.74 10.86
N ALA A 112 8.07 -11.62 10.85
CA ALA A 112 7.35 -10.63 11.62
C ALA A 112 7.57 -10.79 13.13
N ALA A 113 7.57 -12.02 13.67
CA ALA A 113 7.88 -12.25 15.08
C ALA A 113 9.29 -11.79 15.46
N MET A 114 10.29 -12.03 14.60
CA MET A 114 11.67 -11.57 14.80
C MET A 114 11.78 -10.04 14.75
N VAL A 115 11.20 -9.42 13.72
CA VAL A 115 11.29 -7.97 13.48
C VAL A 115 10.49 -7.16 14.49
N THR A 116 9.39 -7.70 15.01
CA THR A 116 8.55 -6.99 15.99
C THR A 116 8.96 -7.23 17.44
N GLY A 117 9.95 -8.11 17.67
CA GLY A 117 10.40 -8.50 19.00
C GLY A 117 9.33 -9.26 19.82
N ARG A 118 8.19 -9.62 19.20
CA ARG A 118 7.17 -10.47 19.81
C ARG A 118 7.62 -11.92 19.68
N ALA A 119 8.67 -12.29 20.40
CA ALA A 119 9.08 -13.68 20.50
C ALA A 119 7.96 -14.48 21.18
N THR A 120 7.31 -15.36 20.43
CA THR A 120 6.52 -16.45 21.01
C THR A 120 7.49 -17.37 21.75
N ASP A 121 7.16 -17.76 22.98
CA ASP A 121 7.96 -18.69 23.79
C ASP A 121 8.46 -19.86 22.93
N GLY A 122 9.78 -19.93 22.67
CA GLY A 122 10.43 -21.06 21.99
C GLY A 122 11.17 -20.78 20.67
N ILE A 123 11.02 -19.61 20.03
CA ILE A 123 11.58 -19.36 18.67
C ILE A 123 12.92 -18.60 18.70
N VAL A 124 13.15 -17.80 19.74
CA VAL A 124 14.37 -17.00 19.93
C VAL A 124 14.98 -17.38 21.27
N ARG A 125 16.08 -18.13 21.25
CA ARG A 125 16.97 -18.23 22.41
C ARG A 125 18.04 -17.15 22.23
N SER A 126 18.03 -16.16 23.13
CA SER A 126 19.22 -15.36 23.36
C SER A 126 20.24 -16.25 24.05
N ASP A 127 21.38 -16.47 23.41
CA ASP A 127 22.54 -16.95 24.14
C ASP A 127 23.17 -15.82 24.96
N ASP A 128 24.02 -16.17 25.92
CA ASP A 128 24.74 -15.21 26.77
C ASP A 128 25.73 -14.32 25.96
N SER A 129 25.90 -14.59 24.65
CA SER A 129 26.71 -13.81 23.69
C SER A 129 25.90 -12.83 22.82
N GLY A 130 24.57 -12.77 22.97
CA GLY A 130 23.70 -11.84 22.22
C GLY A 130 23.30 -12.31 20.82
N THR A 131 23.55 -13.57 20.48
CA THR A 131 23.15 -14.16 19.19
C THR A 131 21.75 -14.75 19.31
N VAL A 132 20.88 -14.39 18.36
CA VAL A 132 19.53 -14.94 18.24
C VAL A 132 19.58 -16.10 17.25
N THR A 133 19.54 -17.33 17.75
CA THR A 133 19.45 -18.53 16.90
C THR A 133 17.99 -18.79 16.55
N LEU A 134 17.67 -18.86 15.26
CA LEU A 134 16.33 -19.18 14.77
C LEU A 134 16.19 -20.69 14.55
N SER A 135 15.34 -21.34 15.35
CA SER A 135 14.97 -22.74 15.10
C SER A 135 13.94 -22.80 13.98
N LEU A 136 14.29 -23.40 12.85
CA LEU A 136 13.33 -23.66 11.75
C LEU A 136 12.42 -24.88 12.01
N GLU A 137 12.57 -25.54 13.17
CA GLU A 137 11.76 -26.68 13.58
C GLU A 137 10.24 -26.41 13.50
N PRO A 138 9.70 -25.27 13.96
CA PRO A 138 8.28 -24.98 13.83
C PRO A 138 7.87 -24.78 12.37
N ILE A 139 8.74 -24.21 11.51
CA ILE A 139 8.48 -24.13 10.05
C ILE A 139 8.26 -25.53 9.51
N MET A 140 9.27 -26.35 9.74
CA MET A 140 9.36 -27.65 9.10
C MET A 140 8.25 -28.58 9.58
N THR A 141 7.88 -28.48 10.86
CA THR A 141 6.79 -29.28 11.44
C THR A 141 5.45 -28.95 10.79
N GLU A 142 5.12 -27.66 10.66
CA GLU A 142 3.84 -27.26 10.06
C GLU A 142 3.84 -27.48 8.54
N LEU A 143 4.95 -27.23 7.86
CA LEU A 143 5.09 -27.50 6.43
C LEU A 143 4.94 -29.00 6.14
N ARG A 144 5.58 -29.88 6.92
CA ARG A 144 5.40 -31.34 6.79
C ARG A 144 3.96 -31.74 7.07
N THR A 145 3.33 -31.18 8.10
CA THR A 145 1.92 -31.46 8.42
C THR A 145 1.01 -31.06 7.25
N ASN A 146 1.19 -29.86 6.71
CA ASN A 146 0.40 -29.35 5.58
C ASN A 146 0.62 -30.19 4.30
N LEU A 147 1.87 -30.61 4.03
CA LEU A 147 2.20 -31.49 2.91
C LEU A 147 1.61 -32.89 3.08
N ARG A 148 1.66 -33.43 4.31
CA ARG A 148 1.10 -34.74 4.66
C ARG A 148 -0.42 -34.76 4.51
N ASP A 149 -1.11 -33.76 5.06
CA ASP A 149 -2.58 -33.63 4.97
C ASP A 149 -3.06 -33.46 3.53
N ARG A 150 -2.17 -33.01 2.63
CA ARG A 150 -2.43 -32.83 1.20
C ARG A 150 -1.91 -33.96 0.31
N GLY A 151 -1.52 -35.10 0.91
CA GLY A 151 -1.18 -36.35 0.20
C GLY A 151 0.28 -36.53 -0.20
N PHE A 152 1.17 -35.58 0.13
CA PHE A 152 2.61 -35.70 -0.12
C PHE A 152 3.31 -36.51 0.99
N THR A 153 3.19 -37.83 0.92
CA THR A 153 3.81 -38.77 1.89
C THR A 153 5.33 -38.93 1.74
N VAL A 154 5.91 -38.37 0.65
CA VAL A 154 7.38 -38.29 0.46
C VAL A 154 8.06 -37.54 1.61
N VAL A 155 7.36 -36.63 2.28
CA VAL A 155 7.87 -35.86 3.42
C VAL A 155 8.31 -36.73 4.59
N ASP A 156 7.69 -37.90 4.77
CA ASP A 156 7.98 -38.82 5.88
C ASP A 156 9.29 -39.58 5.71
N ARG A 157 9.88 -39.55 4.50
CA ARG A 157 11.15 -40.22 4.17
C ARG A 157 12.34 -39.29 4.12
N LEU A 158 12.11 -37.98 4.24
CA LEU A 158 13.19 -37.01 4.28
C LEU A 158 13.83 -37.05 5.68
N PRO A 159 15.16 -37.10 5.80
CA PRO A 159 15.84 -36.96 7.08
C PRO A 159 15.38 -35.70 7.81
N THR A 160 15.27 -35.76 9.14
CA THR A 160 15.00 -34.57 9.96
C THR A 160 16.24 -33.68 9.90
N PHE A 161 16.21 -32.70 8.99
CA PHE A 161 17.18 -31.61 8.98
C PHE A 161 16.72 -30.58 10.01
N ASP A 162 17.59 -30.30 10.97
CA ASP A 162 17.43 -29.20 11.93
C ASP A 162 18.51 -28.15 11.65
N PRO A 163 18.39 -27.42 10.52
CA PRO A 163 19.37 -26.40 10.22
C PRO A 163 19.15 -25.24 11.18
N GLN A 164 20.00 -25.17 12.20
CA GLN A 164 20.17 -23.98 13.03
C GLN A 164 20.85 -22.94 12.15
N PHE A 165 20.05 -22.02 11.65
CA PHE A 165 20.53 -20.94 10.83
C PHE A 165 20.90 -19.77 11.74
N GLU A 166 22.20 -19.51 11.86
CA GLU A 166 22.74 -18.25 12.41
C GLU A 166 22.46 -17.15 11.38
N ILE A 167 21.22 -16.68 11.33
CA ILE A 167 20.76 -15.71 10.34
C ILE A 167 20.41 -14.41 11.04
N LEU A 168 21.09 -13.36 10.58
CA LEU A 168 21.19 -11.96 11.05
C LEU A 168 22.20 -11.71 12.17
N GLN A 169 23.18 -10.86 11.86
CA GLN A 169 23.98 -10.16 12.86
C GLN A 169 23.05 -9.33 13.75
N SER A 170 23.31 -9.33 15.06
CA SER A 170 22.51 -8.62 16.08
C SER A 170 22.22 -7.17 15.69
N ASP A 171 23.21 -6.48 15.08
CA ASP A 171 23.12 -5.07 14.74
C ASP A 171 22.06 -4.76 13.67
N GLU A 172 21.87 -5.64 12.69
CA GLU A 172 20.85 -5.46 11.66
C GLU A 172 19.45 -5.80 12.16
N LEU A 173 19.33 -6.80 13.03
CA LEU A 173 18.07 -7.16 13.67
C LEU A 173 17.60 -6.02 14.60
N VAL A 174 18.51 -5.43 15.39
CA VAL A 174 18.21 -4.28 16.25
C VAL A 174 17.76 -3.09 15.39
N ARG A 175 18.43 -2.79 14.28
CA ARG A 175 17.98 -1.74 13.36
C ARG A 175 16.61 -2.02 12.76
N ALA A 176 16.32 -3.26 12.39
CA ALA A 176 15.02 -3.66 11.86
C ALA A 176 13.92 -3.50 12.92
N GLN A 177 14.19 -3.89 14.16
CA GLN A 177 13.29 -3.71 15.30
C GLN A 177 13.06 -2.23 15.62
N ASP A 178 14.11 -1.41 15.63
CA ASP A 178 14.00 0.05 15.82
C ASP A 178 13.20 0.71 14.69
N LEU A 179 13.45 0.30 13.44
CA LEU A 179 12.68 0.77 12.29
C LEU A 179 11.21 0.35 12.41
N SER A 180 10.92 -0.89 12.80
CA SER A 180 9.56 -1.38 13.03
C SER A 180 8.87 -0.60 14.15
N ASN A 181 9.53 -0.37 15.28
CA ASN A 181 8.99 0.41 16.39
C ASN A 181 8.73 1.89 16.02
N THR A 182 9.61 2.49 15.23
CA THR A 182 9.42 3.87 14.75
C THR A 182 8.30 3.97 13.73
N LEU A 183 8.18 3.01 12.82
CA LEU A 183 7.09 2.88 11.86
C LEU A 183 5.76 2.63 12.55
N ASP A 184 5.68 1.73 13.53
CA ASP A 184 4.47 1.45 14.31
C ASP A 184 3.98 2.71 15.02
N ARG A 185 4.92 3.45 15.63
CA ARG A 185 4.60 4.75 16.22
C ARG A 185 4.08 5.71 15.15
N ALA A 186 4.80 5.90 14.05
CA ALA A 186 4.39 6.79 12.96
C ALA A 186 3.02 6.41 12.40
N ALA A 187 2.77 5.15 12.08
CA ALA A 187 1.48 4.64 11.62
C ALA A 187 0.35 4.95 12.61
N ALA A 188 0.63 4.88 13.92
CA ALA A 188 -0.35 5.17 14.96
C ALA A 188 -0.70 6.66 15.10
N TRP A 189 0.26 7.59 14.96
CA TRP A 189 0.02 9.03 15.23
C TRP A 189 0.01 9.94 13.99
N LEU A 190 0.76 9.60 12.95
CA LEU A 190 0.95 10.43 11.76
C LEU A 190 -0.38 10.72 11.02
N PRO A 191 -1.33 9.77 10.89
CA PRO A 191 -2.64 10.06 10.32
C PRO A 191 -3.38 11.14 11.11
N TRP A 192 -3.37 11.04 12.45
CA TRP A 192 -4.04 12.00 13.33
C TRP A 192 -3.39 13.38 13.31
N VAL A 193 -2.05 13.44 13.27
CA VAL A 193 -1.35 14.72 13.14
C VAL A 193 -1.60 15.36 11.78
N SER A 194 -1.59 14.58 10.70
CA SER A 194 -1.92 15.10 9.36
C SER A 194 -3.34 15.69 9.32
N LEU A 195 -4.30 15.00 9.94
CA LEU A 195 -5.68 15.43 10.06
C LEU A 195 -5.81 16.67 10.95
N ALA A 196 -5.12 16.72 12.09
CA ALA A 196 -5.09 17.87 12.97
C ALA A 196 -4.48 19.10 12.26
N CYS A 197 -3.41 18.92 11.49
CA CYS A 197 -2.83 19.98 10.66
C CYS A 197 -3.81 20.47 9.60
N ALA A 198 -4.55 19.58 8.94
CA ALA A 198 -5.59 19.94 7.98
C ALA A 198 -6.72 20.77 8.63
N ILE A 199 -7.21 20.34 9.79
CA ILE A 199 -8.25 21.05 10.55
C ILE A 199 -7.74 22.42 11.02
N ALA A 200 -6.51 22.46 11.56
CA ALA A 200 -5.88 23.70 12.02
C ALA A 200 -5.66 24.70 10.87
N ALA A 201 -5.23 24.22 9.70
CA ALA A 201 -5.09 25.04 8.50
C ALA A 201 -6.42 25.73 8.14
N VAL A 202 -7.52 24.95 8.12
CA VAL A 202 -8.85 25.48 7.82
C VAL A 202 -9.36 26.43 8.92
N ALA A 203 -9.05 26.15 10.19
CA ALA A 203 -9.48 26.98 11.32
C ALA A 203 -8.79 28.34 11.38
N VAL A 204 -7.47 28.40 11.12
CA VAL A 204 -6.68 29.64 11.14
C VAL A 204 -6.94 30.52 9.91
N ALA A 205 -7.33 29.90 8.80
CA ALA A 205 -7.51 30.56 7.52
C ALA A 205 -8.55 31.70 7.56
N PRO A 206 -8.21 32.88 7.02
CA PRO A 206 -9.18 33.98 6.86
C PRO A 206 -10.36 33.62 5.95
N ARG A 207 -10.19 32.64 5.05
CA ARG A 207 -11.21 32.14 4.11
C ARG A 207 -11.24 30.61 4.15
N ARG A 208 -12.01 30.05 5.09
CA ARG A 208 -12.08 28.62 5.43
C ARG A 208 -12.25 27.71 4.20
N MET A 209 -13.11 28.07 3.27
CA MET A 209 -13.38 27.26 2.08
C MET A 209 -12.22 27.25 1.07
N ARG A 210 -11.46 28.35 0.94
CA ARG A 210 -10.24 28.36 0.12
C ARG A 210 -9.12 27.54 0.75
N ALA A 211 -9.04 27.55 2.08
CA ALA A 211 -8.12 26.67 2.78
C ALA A 211 -8.50 25.21 2.60
N LEU A 212 -9.79 24.86 2.64
CA LEU A 212 -10.27 23.50 2.34
C LEU A 212 -9.84 23.05 0.94
N SER A 213 -10.00 23.90 -0.08
CA SER A 213 -9.55 23.57 -1.44
C SER A 213 -8.03 23.40 -1.54
N LEU A 214 -7.25 24.22 -0.82
CA LEU A 214 -5.80 24.11 -0.82
C LEU A 214 -5.29 22.87 -0.07
N VAL A 215 -5.97 22.46 1.01
CA VAL A 215 -5.69 21.19 1.71
C VAL A 215 -5.95 20.01 0.76
N GLY A 216 -7.12 19.96 0.12
CA GLY A 216 -7.44 18.92 -0.86
C GLY A 216 -6.41 18.85 -1.99
N LEU A 217 -5.99 20.02 -2.50
CA LEU A 217 -4.99 20.12 -3.56
C LEU A 217 -3.62 19.64 -3.09
N ALA A 218 -3.18 20.04 -1.89
CA ALA A 218 -1.91 19.61 -1.32
C ALA A 218 -1.87 18.10 -1.12
N THR A 219 -2.96 17.50 -0.62
CA THR A 219 -3.09 16.04 -0.53
C THR A 219 -3.04 15.37 -1.90
N ALA A 220 -3.77 15.89 -2.89
CA ALA A 220 -3.75 15.33 -4.25
C ALA A 220 -2.34 15.40 -4.88
N VAL A 221 -1.64 16.53 -4.74
CA VAL A 221 -0.26 16.70 -5.22
C VAL A 221 0.68 15.74 -4.50
N ALA A 222 0.53 15.56 -3.18
CA ALA A 222 1.34 14.61 -2.42
C ALA A 222 1.12 13.15 -2.86
N MET A 223 -0.13 12.76 -3.15
CA MET A 223 -0.44 11.44 -3.70
C MET A 223 0.14 11.23 -5.10
N ILE A 224 0.07 12.24 -5.98
CA ILE A 224 0.69 12.18 -7.32
C ILE A 224 2.21 12.03 -7.18
N ALA A 225 2.84 12.82 -6.31
CA ALA A 225 4.28 12.71 -6.06
C ALA A 225 4.66 11.31 -5.57
N LEU A 226 3.83 10.68 -4.74
CA LEU A 226 4.05 9.31 -4.27
C LEU A 226 3.93 8.28 -5.42
N LEU A 227 2.97 8.43 -6.33
CA LEU A 227 2.88 7.59 -7.54
C LEU A 227 4.13 7.74 -8.44
N VAL A 228 4.61 8.97 -8.60
CA VAL A 228 5.85 9.24 -9.35
C VAL A 228 7.05 8.61 -8.66
N ALA A 229 7.15 8.71 -7.34
CA ALA A 229 8.20 8.06 -6.56
C ALA A 229 8.21 6.55 -6.78
N LEU A 230 7.04 5.89 -6.75
CA LEU A 230 6.93 4.45 -7.06
C LEU A 230 7.34 4.14 -8.50
N ALA A 231 7.00 4.98 -9.48
CA ALA A 231 7.45 4.79 -10.86
C ALA A 231 8.98 4.92 -11.00
N VAL A 232 9.61 5.84 -10.24
CA VAL A 232 11.06 6.00 -10.20
C VAL A 232 11.74 4.81 -9.52
N VAL A 233 11.23 4.34 -8.39
CA VAL A 233 11.75 3.16 -7.70
C VAL A 233 11.69 1.94 -8.61
N ARG A 234 10.56 1.72 -9.29
CA ARG A 234 10.42 0.67 -10.31
C ARG A 234 11.52 0.79 -11.37
N ARG A 235 11.74 1.99 -11.90
CA ARG A 235 12.76 2.20 -12.94
C ARG A 235 14.17 1.89 -12.45
N VAL A 236 14.54 2.34 -11.25
CA VAL A 236 15.87 2.09 -10.65
C VAL A 236 16.05 0.60 -10.39
N TYR A 237 15.04 -0.07 -9.83
CA TYR A 237 15.07 -1.50 -9.57
C TYR A 237 15.31 -2.33 -10.83
N LEU A 238 14.65 -1.97 -11.94
CA LEU A 238 14.80 -2.66 -13.23
C LEU A 238 16.12 -2.37 -13.96
N GLN A 239 16.86 -1.35 -13.55
CA GLN A 239 18.17 -1.04 -14.13
C GLN A 239 19.30 -1.86 -13.49
N ASN A 240 19.05 -2.50 -12.34
CA ASN A 240 20.05 -3.32 -11.66
C ASN A 240 20.23 -4.67 -12.38
N SER A 241 21.43 -4.89 -12.91
CA SER A 241 21.79 -6.07 -13.70
C SER A 241 22.04 -7.33 -12.86
N ASP A 242 22.18 -7.17 -11.54
CA ASP A 242 22.52 -8.26 -10.61
C ASP A 242 21.34 -9.19 -10.27
N ILE A 243 20.14 -8.90 -10.80
CA ILE A 243 18.93 -9.69 -10.55
C ILE A 243 18.75 -10.71 -11.69
N PRO A 244 19.00 -12.02 -11.47
CA PRO A 244 19.08 -13.03 -12.54
C PRO A 244 17.77 -13.24 -13.32
N SER A 245 16.63 -12.84 -12.75
CA SER A 245 15.30 -12.97 -13.35
C SER A 245 14.55 -11.62 -13.29
N SER A 246 14.89 -10.71 -14.20
CA SER A 246 14.29 -9.36 -14.28
C SER A 246 12.75 -9.42 -14.33
N GLU A 247 12.16 -10.37 -15.05
CA GLU A 247 10.69 -10.47 -15.19
C GLU A 247 9.99 -10.92 -13.91
N ALA A 248 10.52 -11.92 -13.19
CA ALA A 248 9.96 -12.34 -11.90
C ALA A 248 10.09 -11.23 -10.85
N ALA A 249 11.18 -10.48 -10.90
CA ALA A 249 11.41 -9.33 -10.04
C ALA A 249 10.41 -8.20 -10.31
N VAL A 250 10.06 -7.94 -11.58
CA VAL A 250 8.97 -7.01 -11.96
C VAL A 250 7.66 -7.46 -11.36
N ALA A 251 7.31 -8.74 -11.49
CA ALA A 251 6.06 -9.28 -10.97
C ALA A 251 5.91 -9.10 -9.46
N VAL A 252 6.96 -9.39 -8.70
CA VAL A 252 6.97 -9.19 -7.24
C VAL A 252 6.78 -7.71 -6.89
N TYR A 253 7.49 -6.82 -7.58
CA TYR A 253 7.35 -5.38 -7.37
C TYR A 253 5.92 -4.91 -7.69
N ASP A 254 5.38 -5.31 -8.83
CA ASP A 254 4.06 -4.89 -9.28
C ASP A 254 2.96 -5.44 -8.35
N ALA A 255 3.08 -6.66 -7.84
CA ALA A 255 2.16 -7.22 -6.85
C ALA A 255 2.12 -6.39 -5.54
N LEU A 256 3.29 -6.06 -4.98
CA LEU A 256 3.39 -5.19 -3.81
C LEU A 256 2.87 -3.78 -4.10
N ALA A 257 3.19 -3.24 -5.28
CA ALA A 257 2.80 -1.89 -5.67
C ALA A 257 1.30 -1.75 -5.92
N VAL A 258 0.60 -2.80 -6.40
CA VAL A 258 -0.85 -2.74 -6.69
C VAL A 258 -1.65 -2.37 -5.44
N SER A 259 -1.38 -3.02 -4.30
CA SER A 259 -2.08 -2.75 -3.04
C SER A 259 -1.85 -1.30 -2.59
N LEU A 260 -0.60 -0.84 -2.62
CA LEU A 260 -0.24 0.54 -2.25
C LEU A 260 -0.84 1.58 -3.21
N VAL A 261 -0.76 1.36 -4.52
CA VAL A 261 -1.29 2.25 -5.56
C VAL A 261 -2.82 2.36 -5.46
N SER A 262 -3.50 1.27 -5.09
CA SER A 262 -4.95 1.30 -4.84
C SER A 262 -5.30 2.30 -3.74
N SER A 263 -4.65 2.22 -2.57
CA SER A 263 -4.86 3.16 -1.46
C SER A 263 -4.53 4.61 -1.87
N ILE A 264 -3.45 4.82 -2.62
CA ILE A 264 -3.04 6.14 -3.11
C ILE A 264 -4.11 6.72 -4.05
N ARG A 265 -4.66 5.93 -4.97
CA ARG A 265 -5.70 6.37 -5.91
C ARG A 265 -6.99 6.78 -5.19
N VAL A 266 -7.40 6.03 -4.17
CA VAL A 266 -8.58 6.37 -3.35
C VAL A 266 -8.38 7.72 -2.66
N LEU A 267 -7.24 7.93 -2.00
CA LEU A 267 -6.94 9.19 -1.31
C LEU A 267 -6.73 10.36 -2.26
N LEU A 268 -6.16 10.11 -3.44
CA LEU A 268 -6.08 11.09 -4.51
C LEU A 268 -7.47 11.54 -4.96
N ALA A 269 -8.39 10.59 -5.18
CA ALA A 269 -9.78 10.90 -5.53
C ALA A 269 -10.49 11.70 -4.44
N CYS A 270 -10.28 11.35 -3.15
CA CYS A 270 -10.78 12.13 -2.02
C CYS A 270 -10.19 13.55 -1.99
N GLY A 271 -8.88 13.71 -2.19
CA GLY A 271 -8.21 15.01 -2.23
C GLY A 271 -8.75 15.90 -3.36
N VAL A 272 -8.96 15.32 -4.55
CA VAL A 272 -9.59 16.01 -5.69
C VAL A 272 -11.03 16.40 -5.35
N ALA A 273 -11.83 15.50 -4.78
CA ALA A 273 -13.20 15.80 -4.38
C ALA A 273 -13.27 16.95 -3.36
N VAL A 274 -12.41 16.94 -2.33
CA VAL A 274 -12.30 18.03 -1.35
C VAL A 274 -11.88 19.34 -2.01
N THR A 275 -10.97 19.29 -2.99
CA THR A 275 -10.56 20.46 -3.78
C THR A 275 -11.75 21.09 -4.51
N VAL A 276 -12.54 20.26 -5.21
CA VAL A 276 -13.72 20.70 -5.96
C VAL A 276 -14.77 21.28 -5.02
N VAL A 277 -15.08 20.60 -3.91
CA VAL A 277 -16.05 21.08 -2.91
C VAL A 277 -15.62 22.42 -2.32
N GLY A 278 -14.36 22.54 -1.89
CA GLY A 278 -13.83 23.78 -1.34
C GLY A 278 -13.85 24.94 -2.35
N TYR A 279 -13.57 24.65 -3.63
CA TYR A 279 -13.60 25.64 -4.70
C TYR A 279 -15.01 26.14 -4.99
N VAL A 280 -15.98 25.23 -5.11
CA VAL A 280 -17.39 25.56 -5.37
C VAL A 280 -18.01 26.30 -4.19
N ALA A 281 -17.78 25.84 -2.95
CA ALA A 281 -18.31 26.45 -1.74
C ALA A 281 -17.60 27.76 -1.34
N GLY A 282 -16.35 27.97 -1.78
CA GLY A 282 -15.47 29.05 -1.32
C GLY A 282 -15.56 30.40 -1.99
N GLY A 283 -16.57 30.56 -2.85
CA GLY A 283 -16.91 31.84 -3.47
C GLY A 283 -16.42 31.92 -4.90
N SER A 284 -17.28 31.46 -5.80
CA SER A 284 -17.43 32.16 -7.08
C SER A 284 -18.74 32.96 -7.02
N ARG A 285 -18.70 34.18 -7.58
CA ARG A 285 -19.82 35.11 -7.78
C ARG A 285 -20.99 34.53 -8.62
N SER A 286 -21.00 33.22 -8.88
CA SER A 286 -21.99 32.46 -9.62
C SER A 286 -23.33 32.36 -8.88
N ALA A 287 -23.31 32.19 -7.55
CA ALA A 287 -24.53 32.20 -6.73
C ALA A 287 -25.24 33.56 -6.70
N THR A 288 -24.47 34.66 -6.79
CA THR A 288 -25.02 36.03 -6.82
C THR A 288 -25.59 36.38 -8.19
N LEU A 289 -24.97 35.90 -9.28
CA LEU A 289 -25.45 36.06 -10.66
C LEU A 289 -26.75 35.29 -10.92
N MET A 290 -26.94 34.13 -10.29
CA MET A 290 -28.21 33.39 -10.38
C MET A 290 -29.36 34.18 -9.71
N ARG A 291 -29.10 34.81 -8.56
CA ARG A 291 -30.09 35.68 -7.88
C ARG A 291 -30.38 36.96 -8.65
N SER A 292 -29.38 37.58 -9.28
CA SER A 292 -29.59 38.80 -10.07
C SER A 292 -30.35 38.54 -11.37
N ARG A 293 -30.11 37.39 -12.02
CA ARG A 293 -30.88 36.99 -13.22
C ARG A 293 -32.31 36.55 -12.90
N ILE A 294 -32.53 35.86 -11.79
CA ILE A 294 -33.89 35.52 -11.34
C ILE A 294 -34.68 36.78 -10.97
N SER A 295 -34.04 37.78 -10.35
CA SER A 295 -34.70 39.07 -10.08
C SER A 295 -34.95 39.94 -11.32
N GLN A 296 -34.25 39.69 -12.43
CA GLN A 296 -34.47 40.38 -13.71
C GLN A 296 -35.56 39.72 -14.57
N LEU A 297 -35.89 38.44 -14.29
CA LEU A 297 -36.91 37.67 -14.99
C LEU A 297 -38.28 37.69 -14.31
N ILE A 298 -38.43 38.38 -13.17
CA ILE A 298 -39.73 38.66 -12.55
C ILE A 298 -40.09 40.12 -12.91
N PRO A 299 -40.93 40.36 -13.93
CA PRO A 299 -41.47 41.69 -14.17
C PRO A 299 -42.30 42.09 -12.96
N ARG A 300 -41.99 43.25 -12.36
CA ARG A 300 -42.89 43.92 -11.41
C ARG A 300 -44.14 44.35 -12.16
N GLY A 301 -45.13 43.47 -12.23
CA GLY A 301 -46.49 43.82 -12.61
C GLY A 301 -47.18 44.55 -11.48
N SER A 302 -46.86 45.82 -11.27
CA SER A 302 -47.65 46.73 -10.44
C SER A 302 -47.15 48.16 -10.68
N GLU A 303 -47.82 48.87 -11.59
CA GLU A 303 -48.04 50.32 -11.61
C GLU A 303 -48.57 50.75 -12.99
N ALA A 304 -49.83 50.39 -13.27
CA ALA A 304 -50.61 51.02 -14.33
C ALA A 304 -52.11 50.77 -14.09
N ASN A 305 -52.63 51.12 -12.91
CA ASN A 305 -54.07 51.28 -12.75
C ASN A 305 -54.37 52.31 -11.64
N SER A 306 -54.06 53.56 -11.90
CA SER A 306 -54.46 54.69 -11.06
C SER A 306 -54.80 55.89 -11.93
N SER A 307 -55.79 55.75 -12.82
CA SER A 307 -56.35 56.90 -13.54
C SER A 307 -57.74 56.62 -14.14
N THR A 308 -58.71 56.19 -13.34
CA THR A 308 -60.14 56.32 -13.71
C THR A 308 -61.07 56.21 -12.49
N HIS A 309 -60.95 57.12 -11.54
CA HIS A 309 -62.07 57.44 -10.66
C HIS A 309 -62.72 58.73 -11.18
N ARG A 310 -63.68 58.56 -12.10
CA ARG A 310 -64.53 59.64 -12.61
C ARG A 310 -65.59 59.92 -11.54
N GLU A 311 -65.77 61.19 -11.23
CA GLU A 311 -66.74 61.74 -10.28
C GLU A 311 -68.18 61.35 -10.64
N VAL A 312 -68.97 60.99 -9.62
CA VAL A 312 -70.42 60.84 -9.68
C VAL A 312 -71.04 62.08 -9.02
N PRO A 313 -71.83 62.91 -9.72
CA PRO A 313 -72.54 64.03 -9.09
C PRO A 313 -73.77 63.51 -8.34
N GLY A 314 -73.94 63.95 -7.09
CA GLY A 314 -75.13 63.66 -6.27
C GLY A 314 -76.38 64.41 -6.78
N PRO A 315 -77.60 63.92 -6.46
CA PRO A 315 -78.84 64.52 -6.93
C PRO A 315 -79.20 65.78 -6.13
N PRO A 316 -79.86 66.78 -6.74
CA PRO A 316 -80.40 67.92 -6.01
C PRO A 316 -81.69 67.54 -5.25
N ARG A 317 -81.94 68.30 -4.17
CA ARG A 317 -83.20 68.31 -3.40
C ARG A 317 -84.31 69.04 -4.16
#